data_AF-A0A381I7B2-F1
#
_entry.id   AF-A0A381I7B2-F1
#
_cell.length_a   1.000
_cell.length_b   1.000
_cell.length_c   1.000
_cell.angle_alpha   90.00
_cell.angle_beta   90.00
_cell.angle_gamma   90.00
#
_symmetry.space_group_name_H-M   'P 1'
#
loop_
_entity.id
_entity.type
_entity.pdbx_description
1 polymer ?
#
loop_
_entity_poly.entity_id
_entity_poly.type
_entity_poly.pdbx_seq_one_letter_code
_entity_poly.pdbx_strand_id
1 'polypeptide(L)' 'MKELNDSGIFCGILLTPMLPFLTDTKDEIRAIVEKAHKANAKFIYCMYGVTMRSGQREFFL' A
#
# COMPACT_ATOMS: atom_id res chain seq x y z
N MET A 1 13.98 0.38 -4.77
CA MET A 1 13.23 1.48 -5.42
C MET A 1 14.14 2.63 -5.80
N LYS A 2 14.86 3.26 -4.86
CA LYS A 2 15.78 4.37 -5.17
C LYS A 2 16.75 4.03 -6.32
N GLU A 3 17.50 2.95 -6.21
CA GLU A 3 18.43 2.52 -7.27
C GLU A 3 17.73 2.28 -8.62
N LEU A 4 16.60 1.58 -8.62
CA LEU A 4 15.82 1.34 -9.85
C LEU A 4 15.36 2.66 -10.50
N ASN A 5 14.78 3.56 -9.71
CA ASN A 5 14.31 4.85 -10.19
C ASN A 5 15.46 5.77 -10.64
N ASP A 6 16.60 5.73 -9.94
CA ASP A 6 17.81 6.49 -10.29
C ASP A 6 18.45 5.94 -11.57
N SER A 7 18.31 4.64 -11.85
CA SER A 7 18.66 4.00 -13.12
C SER A 7 17.59 4.19 -14.21
N GLY A 8 16.56 5.01 -13.98
CA GLY A 8 15.50 5.29 -14.95
C GLY A 8 14.44 4.19 -15.10
N ILE A 9 14.49 3.14 -14.26
CA ILE A 9 13.50 2.06 -14.26
C ILE A 9 12.28 2.52 -13.46
N PHE A 10 11.13 2.59 -14.13
CA PHE A 10 9.87 2.95 -13.50
C PHE A 10 9.45 1.90 -12.46
N CYS A 11 9.51 2.24 -11.17
CA CYS A 11 9.10 1.33 -10.10
C CYS A 11 8.34 2.05 -8.98
N GLY A 12 7.51 1.28 -8.29
CA GLY A 12 6.66 1.76 -7.20
C GLY A 12 6.31 0.63 -6.23
N ILE A 13 5.31 0.88 -5.40
CA ILE A 13 4.87 -0.05 -4.36
C ILE A 13 3.55 -0.69 -4.77
N LEU A 14 3.48 -2.02 -4.68
CA LEU A 14 2.23 -2.75 -4.65
C LEU A 14 1.84 -2.98 -3.18
N LEU A 15 0.87 -2.22 -2.68
CA LEU A 15 0.41 -2.26 -1.30
C LEU A 15 -0.78 -3.23 -1.18
N THR A 16 -0.55 -4.51 -1.41
CA THR A 16 -1.56 -5.57 -1.35
C THR A 16 -1.01 -6.75 -0.54
N PRO A 17 -1.82 -7.51 0.23
CA PRO A 17 -3.29 -7.49 0.35
C PRO A 17 -3.78 -6.64 1.53
N MET A 18 -3.37 -5.38 1.59
CA MET A 18 -3.75 -4.47 2.67
C MET A 18 -5.06 -3.75 2.35
N LEU A 19 -5.91 -3.49 3.35
CA LEU A 19 -7.10 -2.65 3.25
C LEU A 19 -6.89 -1.39 4.08
N PRO A 20 -6.40 -0.28 3.48
CA PRO A 20 -6.12 0.93 4.22
C PRO A 20 -7.29 1.39 5.08
N PHE A 21 -6.96 1.81 6.30
CA PHE A 21 -7.90 2.29 7.32
C PHE A 21 -8.78 1.20 7.95
N LEU A 22 -8.75 -0.03 7.43
CA LEU A 22 -9.43 -1.18 8.01
C LEU A 22 -8.45 -2.13 8.71
N THR A 23 -7.35 -2.47 8.04
CA THR A 23 -6.28 -3.32 8.60
C THR A 23 -5.15 -2.51 9.25
N ASP A 24 -5.18 -1.19 9.10
CA ASP A 24 -4.09 -0.29 9.44
C ASP A 24 -4.63 1.07 9.86
N THR A 25 -3.78 1.87 10.49
CA THR A 25 -4.11 3.22 10.96
C THR A 25 -3.76 4.31 9.94
N LYS A 26 -4.31 5.51 10.15
CA LYS A 26 -3.98 6.68 9.32
C LYS A 26 -2.49 7.04 9.39
N ASP A 27 -1.86 6.85 10.55
CA ASP A 27 -0.47 7.23 10.76
C ASP A 27 0.49 6.24 10.11
N GLU A 28 0.16 4.94 10.13
CA GLU A 28 0.89 3.91 9.38
C GLU A 28 0.83 4.18 7.87
N ILE A 29 -0.36 4.52 7.34
CA ILE A 29 -0.52 4.90 5.93
C ILE A 29 0.32 6.13 5.58
N ARG A 30 0.30 7.17 6.41
CA ARG A 30 1.13 8.36 6.18
C ARG A 30 2.62 8.00 6.16
N ALA A 31 3.07 7.19 7.10
CA ALA A 31 4.46 6.75 7.16
C ALA A 31 4.87 5.96 5.90
N ILE A 32 3.99 5.14 5.34
CA ILE A 32 4.24 4.44 4.07
C ILE A 32 4.40 5.43 2.92
N VAL A 33 3.47 6.39 2.78
CA VAL A 33 3.51 7.40 1.71
C VAL A 33 4.78 8.25 1.80
N GLU A 34 5.14 8.70 3.00
CA GLU A 34 6.36 9.48 3.23
C GLU A 34 7.63 8.70 2.87
N LYS A 35 7.72 7.42 3.29
CA LYS A 35 8.86 6.56 2.95
C LYS A 35 8.94 6.27 1.46
N ALA A 36 7.79 6.03 0.81
CA ALA A 36 7.72 5.82 -0.63
C ALA A 36 8.23 7.04 -1.41
N HIS A 37 7.80 8.24 -1.00
CA HIS A 37 8.26 9.50 -1.57
C HIS A 37 9.78 9.68 -1.39
N LYS A 38 10.31 9.46 -0.17
CA LYS A 38 11.76 9.51 0.11
C LYS A 38 12.56 8.50 -0.72
N ALA A 39 11.95 7.37 -1.07
CA ALA A 39 12.55 6.33 -1.92
C ALA A 39 12.35 6.56 -3.43
N ASN A 40 11.84 7.72 -3.84
CA ASN A 40 11.56 8.11 -5.23
C ASN A 40 10.55 7.18 -5.93
N ALA A 41 9.69 6.47 -5.18
CA ALA A 41 8.67 5.59 -5.74
C ALA A 41 7.73 6.35 -6.69
N LYS A 42 7.46 5.79 -7.87
CA LYS A 42 6.65 6.46 -8.90
C LYS A 42 5.15 6.25 -8.73
N PHE A 43 4.76 5.20 -8.02
CA PHE A 43 3.38 4.92 -7.71
C PHE A 43 3.28 4.16 -6.38
N ILE A 44 2.11 4.25 -5.77
CA ILE A 44 1.63 3.29 -4.78
C ILE A 44 0.31 2.79 -5.35
N TYR A 45 0.22 1.49 -5.59
CA TYR A 45 -0.98 0.85 -6.10
C TYR A 45 -1.48 -0.15 -5.07
N CYS A 46 -2.76 -0.06 -4.74
CA CYS A 46 -3.42 -0.93 -3.78
C CYS A 46 -4.71 -1.47 -4.41
N MET A 47 -5.02 -2.73 -4.14
CA MET A 47 -6.26 -3.36 -4.57
C MET A 47 -7.22 -3.37 -3.38
N TYR A 48 -8.06 -2.34 -3.27
CA TYR A 48 -8.97 -2.14 -2.13
C TYR A 48 -10.15 -3.12 -2.06
N GLY A 49 -10.25 -4.06 -3.01
CA GLY A 49 -11.32 -5.05 -3.07
C GLY A 49 -10.86 -6.38 -2.50
N VAL A 50 -11.67 -6.95 -1.60
CA VAL A 50 -11.56 -8.36 -1.19
C VAL A 50 -12.87 -9.07 -1.47
N THR A 51 -12.78 -10.36 -1.80
CA THR A 51 -13.96 -11.23 -1.83
C THR A 51 -14.41 -11.48 -0.40
N MET A 52 -15.65 -11.10 -0.05
CA MET A 52 -16.21 -11.31 1.28
C MET A 52 -16.52 -12.80 1.52
N ARG A 53 -15.59 -13.53 2.13
CA ARG A 53 -15.80 -14.93 2.52
C ARG A 53 -16.56 -15.01 3.85
N SER A 54 -17.15 -16.18 4.12
CA SER A 54 -17.82 -16.45 5.41
C SER A 54 -16.90 -16.10 6.58
N GLY A 55 -17.40 -15.34 7.56
CA GLY A 55 -16.64 -14.91 8.75
C GLY A 55 -15.87 -13.58 8.58
N GLN A 56 -15.64 -13.09 7.36
CA GLN A 56 -14.88 -11.85 7.16
C GLN A 56 -15.70 -10.61 7.47
N ARG A 57 -17.03 -10.68 7.34
CA ARG A 57 -17.90 -9.56 7.65
C ARG A 57 -17.82 -9.23 9.14
N GLU A 58 -17.88 -10.26 9.98
CA GLU A 58 -17.82 -10.18 11.45
C GLU A 58 -16.44 -9.77 11.97
N PHE A 59 -15.39 -10.04 11.19
CA PHE A 59 -14.04 -9.62 11.54
C PHE A 59 -13.79 -8.13 11.23
N PHE A 60 -14.38 -7.62 10.14
CA PHE A 60 -14.16 -6.25 9.68
C PHE A 60 -15.21 -5.23 10.15
N LEU A 61 -16.40 -5.67 10.58
CA LEU A 61 -17.51 -4.84 11.08
C LEU A 61 -17.87 -5.22 12.52
#